data_AF-A0A5N6R701-F1
#
_entry.id   AF-A0A5N6R701-F1
#
_cell.length_a   1.000
_cell.length_b   1.000
_cell.length_c   1.000
_cell.angle_alpha   90.00
_cell.angle_beta   90.00
_cell.angle_gamma   90.00
#
_symmetry.space_group_name_H-M   'P 1'
#
loop_
_entity.id
_entity.type
_entity.pdbx_description
1 polymer ?
#
loop_
_entity_poly.entity_id
_entity_poly.type
_entity_poly.pdbx_seq_one_letter_code
_entity_poly.pdbx_strand_id
1 'polypeptide(L)'
;MENEKRKIMIFGGTGYIGNHLAKASLLLGHPTFVYARPITPRTTPSNVELRKELQSMGATFVLGELEEHEKIVSALREVDVVISALAYPQVLDQLKIIDAIKVAGNIRRFLPSEFGSEEDRITPLPPFEAFLEKKRKIRRVVEVAGIPYTFVSANCCASYFVNYLLHPHGKGDDIVVYGSGEAKALPPPNDIPVSILHSVFIKGQTVFELREDDMEASRLYPDYEYTTVDQLLDIFLVNPPKPAAIAFG
;
A
#
# COMPACT_ATOMS: atom_id res chain seq x y z
N MET A 1 -25.73 9.56 9.54
CA MET A 1 -25.05 10.75 8.96
C MET A 1 -24.73 10.39 7.53
N GLU A 2 -25.22 11.15 6.55
CA GLU A 2 -24.75 10.99 5.17
C GLU A 2 -23.24 11.23 5.17
N ASN A 3 -22.45 10.20 4.86
CA ASN A 3 -21.00 10.36 4.75
C ASN A 3 -20.72 11.35 3.63
N GLU A 4 -20.18 12.53 3.98
CA GLU A 4 -19.89 13.58 3.02
C GLU A 4 -18.92 13.05 1.96
N LYS A 5 -19.38 13.00 0.71
CA LYS A 5 -18.59 12.47 -0.41
C LYS A 5 -17.39 13.38 -0.66
N ARG A 6 -16.19 12.88 -0.36
CA ARG A 6 -14.91 13.52 -0.70
C ARG A 6 -14.45 13.15 -2.10
N LYS A 7 -13.82 14.09 -2.80
CA LYS A 7 -13.08 13.81 -4.03
C LYS A 7 -11.71 13.25 -3.66
N ILE A 8 -11.38 12.06 -4.15
CA ILE A 8 -10.17 11.32 -3.76
C ILE A 8 -9.27 11.15 -4.98
N MET A 9 -7.99 11.51 -4.86
CA MET A 9 -6.97 11.18 -5.86
C MET A 9 -6.01 10.10 -5.36
N ILE A 10 -5.83 9.07 -6.19
CA ILE A 10 -4.99 7.92 -5.87
C ILE A 10 -3.80 7.86 -6.84
N PHE A 11 -2.59 8.01 -6.31
CA PHE A 11 -1.35 7.70 -7.01
C PHE A 11 -1.06 6.20 -6.87
N GLY A 12 -0.64 5.54 -7.94
CA GLY A 12 -0.44 4.09 -7.91
C GLY A 12 -1.74 3.27 -7.87
N GLY A 13 -2.88 3.87 -8.25
CA GLY A 13 -4.20 3.21 -8.23
C GLY A 13 -4.36 1.98 -9.14
N THR A 14 -3.35 1.64 -9.94
CA THR A 14 -3.31 0.41 -10.77
C THR A 14 -2.30 -0.63 -10.24
N GLY A 15 -1.71 -0.40 -9.07
CA GLY A 15 -0.88 -1.35 -8.35
C GLY A 15 -1.69 -2.31 -7.48
N TYR A 16 -0.98 -3.18 -6.74
CA TYR A 16 -1.59 -4.23 -5.92
C TYR A 16 -2.60 -3.69 -4.91
N ILE A 17 -2.17 -2.86 -3.96
CA ILE A 17 -3.10 -2.28 -2.98
C ILE A 17 -3.93 -1.14 -3.59
N GLY A 18 -3.32 -0.38 -4.51
CA GLY A 18 -3.94 0.80 -5.13
C GLY A 18 -5.24 0.50 -5.87
N ASN A 19 -5.35 -0.64 -6.57
CA ASN A 19 -6.58 -0.99 -7.27
C ASN A 19 -7.73 -1.31 -6.30
N HIS A 20 -7.45 -1.95 -5.16
CA HIS A 20 -8.44 -2.19 -4.12
C HIS A 20 -8.92 -0.88 -3.49
N LEU A 21 -8.00 0.05 -3.22
CA LEU A 21 -8.32 1.38 -2.71
C LEU A 21 -9.20 2.17 -3.69
N ALA A 22 -8.88 2.12 -4.99
CA ALA A 22 -9.68 2.77 -6.02
C ALA A 22 -11.09 2.18 -6.13
N LYS A 23 -11.21 0.84 -6.15
CA LYS A 23 -12.51 0.15 -6.18
C LYS A 23 -13.34 0.45 -4.94
N ALA A 24 -12.74 0.43 -3.75
CA ALA A 24 -13.42 0.76 -2.51
C ALA A 24 -13.94 2.21 -2.50
N SER A 25 -13.11 3.17 -2.92
CA SER A 25 -13.49 4.58 -3.05
C SER A 25 -14.72 4.75 -3.96
N LEU A 26 -14.73 4.08 -5.12
CA LEU A 26 -15.85 4.10 -6.06
C LEU A 26 -17.12 3.45 -5.48
N LEU A 27 -17.00 2.28 -4.84
CA LEU A 27 -18.13 1.56 -4.23
C LEU A 27 -18.76 2.34 -3.07
N LEU A 28 -17.96 3.11 -2.33
CA LEU A 28 -18.43 4.03 -1.29
C LEU A 28 -18.98 5.35 -1.87
N GLY A 29 -18.99 5.51 -3.20
CA GLY A 29 -19.60 6.64 -3.89
C GLY A 29 -18.77 7.93 -3.89
N HIS A 30 -17.47 7.84 -3.59
CA HIS A 30 -16.55 8.97 -3.69
C HIS A 30 -16.18 9.25 -5.15
N PRO A 31 -16.24 10.51 -5.63
CA PRO A 31 -15.60 10.87 -6.89
C PRO A 31 -14.11 10.51 -6.85
N THR A 32 -13.72 9.54 -7.67
CA THR A 32 -12.40 8.91 -7.58
C THR A 32 -11.56 9.25 -8.80
N PHE A 33 -10.39 9.84 -8.54
CA PHE A 33 -9.39 10.19 -9.53
C PHE A 33 -8.19 9.26 -9.38
N VAL A 34 -7.63 8.80 -10.49
CA VAL A 34 -6.40 8.00 -10.51
C VAL A 34 -5.34 8.76 -11.29
N TYR A 35 -4.26 9.15 -10.61
CA TYR A 35 -3.10 9.73 -11.27
C TYR A 35 -2.21 8.62 -11.78
N ALA A 36 -2.00 8.57 -13.10
CA ALA A 36 -1.27 7.48 -13.71
C ALA A 36 -0.51 7.91 -14.96
N ARG A 37 0.63 7.26 -15.20
CA ARG A 37 1.44 7.49 -16.40
C ARG A 37 0.63 7.23 -17.68
N PRO A 38 0.91 7.94 -18.78
CA PRO A 38 0.36 7.62 -20.10
C PRO A 38 0.63 6.16 -20.49
N ILE A 39 -0.30 5.58 -21.26
CA ILE A 39 -0.09 4.24 -21.80
C ILE A 39 0.97 4.32 -22.90
N THR A 40 2.02 3.52 -22.74
CA THR A 40 3.11 3.34 -23.71
C THR A 40 3.18 1.88 -24.16
N PRO A 41 3.92 1.53 -25.24
CA PRO A 41 4.14 0.14 -25.65
C PRO A 41 4.76 -0.76 -24.57
N ARG A 42 5.39 -0.19 -23.53
CA ARG A 42 5.94 -0.93 -22.38
C ARG A 42 4.90 -1.22 -21.29
N THR A 43 3.69 -0.71 -21.42
CA THR A 43 2.62 -0.91 -20.44
C THR A 43 2.12 -2.35 -20.54
N THR A 44 2.14 -3.06 -19.42
CA THR A 44 1.68 -4.45 -19.36
C THR A 44 0.17 -4.54 -19.71
N PRO A 45 -0.27 -5.59 -20.44
CA PRO A 45 -1.68 -5.79 -20.76
C PRO A 45 -2.61 -5.76 -19.53
N SER A 46 -2.19 -6.37 -18.42
CA SER A 46 -2.94 -6.37 -17.16
C SER A 46 -3.19 -4.96 -16.61
N ASN A 47 -2.21 -4.06 -16.71
CA ASN A 47 -2.38 -2.67 -16.31
C ASN A 47 -3.38 -1.94 -17.22
N VAL A 48 -3.38 -2.21 -18.53
CA VAL A 48 -4.34 -1.63 -19.47
C VAL A 48 -5.76 -2.12 -19.16
N GLU A 49 -5.94 -3.41 -18.86
CA GLU A 49 -7.22 -3.98 -18.47
C GLU A 49 -7.73 -3.40 -17.15
N LEU A 50 -6.88 -3.27 -16.13
CA LEU A 50 -7.23 -2.64 -14.86
C LEU A 50 -7.67 -1.18 -15.03
N ARG A 51 -7.04 -0.42 -15.94
CA ARG A 51 -7.46 0.95 -16.24
C ARG A 51 -8.86 0.98 -16.85
N LYS A 52 -9.14 0.11 -17.82
CA LYS A 52 -10.47 -0.02 -18.43
C LYS A 52 -11.52 -0.41 -17.41
N GLU A 53 -11.20 -1.35 -16.51
CA GLU A 53 -12.07 -1.77 -15.42
C GLU A 53 -12.42 -0.57 -14.52
N LEU A 54 -11.40 0.13 -13.98
CA LEU A 54 -11.60 1.29 -13.12
C LEU A 54 -12.38 2.41 -13.81
N GLN A 55 -12.11 2.69 -15.09
CA GLN A 55 -12.88 3.66 -15.88
C GLN A 55 -14.34 3.24 -16.03
N SER A 56 -14.61 1.95 -16.29
CA SER A 56 -15.98 1.43 -16.39
C SER A 56 -16.76 1.52 -15.07
N MET A 57 -16.05 1.53 -13.93
CA MET A 57 -16.61 1.78 -12.60
C MET A 57 -16.78 3.27 -12.28
N GLY A 58 -16.35 4.18 -13.16
CA GLY A 58 -16.49 5.64 -12.99
C GLY A 58 -15.24 6.38 -12.52
N ALA A 59 -14.06 5.74 -12.50
CA ALA A 59 -12.82 6.43 -12.17
C ALA A 59 -12.42 7.44 -13.26
N THR A 60 -12.00 8.64 -12.83
CA THR A 60 -11.43 9.65 -13.72
C THR A 60 -9.90 9.53 -13.72
N PHE A 61 -9.29 9.38 -14.89
CA PHE A 61 -7.83 9.29 -14.99
C PHE A 61 -7.20 10.65 -15.28
N VAL A 62 -6.23 11.04 -14.45
CA VAL A 62 -5.33 12.15 -14.73
C VAL A 62 -4.02 11.57 -15.24
N LEU A 63 -3.72 11.79 -16.52
CA LEU A 63 -2.54 11.23 -17.16
C LEU A 63 -1.34 12.17 -17.04
N GLY A 64 -0.26 11.72 -16.42
CA GLY A 64 0.98 12.47 -16.29
C GLY A 64 2.11 11.72 -15.62
N GLU A 65 3.29 12.32 -15.68
CA GLU A 65 4.51 11.87 -15.02
C GLU A 65 4.71 12.60 -13.69
N LEU A 66 5.40 11.97 -12.74
CA LEU A 66 5.62 12.56 -11.41
C LEU A 66 6.53 13.80 -11.47
N GLU A 67 7.26 13.98 -12.56
CA GLU A 67 8.09 15.13 -12.88
C GLU A 67 7.27 16.36 -13.31
N GLU A 68 6.00 16.18 -13.71
CA GLU A 68 5.12 17.27 -14.16
C GLU A 68 4.48 18.00 -12.96
N HIS A 69 5.29 18.70 -12.16
CA HIS A 69 4.86 19.34 -10.90
C HIS A 69 3.58 20.19 -11.04
N GLU A 70 3.54 21.12 -12.00
CA GLU A 70 2.38 22.00 -12.22
C GLU A 70 1.09 21.23 -12.56
N LYS A 71 1.23 20.10 -13.25
CA LYS A 71 0.10 19.24 -13.59
C LYS A 71 -0.42 18.52 -12.35
N ILE A 72 0.49 18.05 -11.49
CA ILE A 72 0.13 17.47 -10.20
C ILE A 72 -0.61 18.52 -9.36
N VAL A 73 -0.04 19.73 -9.20
CA VAL A 73 -0.67 20.83 -8.45
C VAL A 73 -2.08 21.12 -8.98
N SER A 74 -2.23 21.25 -10.30
CA SER A 74 -3.53 21.51 -10.94
C SER A 74 -4.55 20.41 -10.65
N ALA A 75 -4.13 19.14 -10.72
CA ALA A 75 -5.00 18.03 -10.37
C ALA A 75 -5.36 18.02 -8.88
N LEU A 76 -4.39 18.32 -7.99
CA LEU A 76 -4.58 18.32 -6.55
C LEU A 76 -5.57 19.40 -6.08
N ARG A 77 -5.65 20.53 -6.79
CA ARG A 77 -6.65 21.59 -6.53
C ARG A 77 -8.10 21.14 -6.73
N GLU A 78 -8.31 20.08 -7.50
CA GLU A 78 -9.64 19.56 -7.82
C GLU A 78 -10.15 18.51 -6.83
N VAL A 79 -9.34 18.10 -5.84
CA VAL A 79 -9.66 17.01 -4.90
C VAL A 79 -9.52 17.40 -3.43
N ASP A 80 -10.10 16.63 -2.52
CA ASP A 80 -10.02 16.88 -1.08
C ASP A 80 -8.98 15.99 -0.38
N VAL A 81 -8.81 14.76 -0.87
CA VAL A 81 -8.01 13.71 -0.24
C VAL A 81 -7.03 13.14 -1.26
N VAL A 82 -5.80 12.90 -0.82
CA VAL A 82 -4.76 12.26 -1.63
C VAL A 82 -4.33 10.97 -0.94
N ILE A 83 -4.31 9.88 -1.70
CA ILE A 83 -3.80 8.58 -1.27
C ILE A 83 -2.65 8.20 -2.20
N SER A 84 -1.48 7.92 -1.64
CA SER A 84 -0.35 7.37 -2.38
C SER A 84 -0.27 5.88 -2.12
N ALA A 85 -0.38 5.08 -3.19
CA ALA A 85 -0.13 3.65 -3.20
C ALA A 85 1.03 3.33 -4.16
N LEU A 86 2.02 4.23 -4.23
CA LEU A 86 3.23 4.03 -5.04
C LEU A 86 4.02 2.82 -4.52
N ALA A 87 4.49 1.99 -5.45
CA ALA A 87 5.31 0.83 -5.12
C ALA A 87 6.68 1.25 -4.55
N TYR A 88 7.37 0.30 -3.91
CA TYR A 88 8.61 0.56 -3.20
C TYR A 88 9.68 1.34 -4.01
N PRO A 89 9.97 1.03 -5.29
CA PRO A 89 10.98 1.77 -6.06
C PRO A 89 10.70 3.27 -6.14
N GLN A 90 9.45 3.69 -5.93
CA GLN A 90 8.97 5.06 -6.04
C GLN A 90 8.59 5.68 -4.69
N VAL A 91 8.97 5.07 -3.55
CA VAL A 91 8.64 5.62 -2.21
C VAL A 91 9.15 7.05 -2.05
N LEU A 92 10.37 7.34 -2.55
CA LEU A 92 10.94 8.68 -2.47
C LEU A 92 10.33 9.66 -3.49
N ASP A 93 9.68 9.18 -4.55
CA ASP A 93 8.95 10.06 -5.47
C ASP A 93 7.74 10.72 -4.80
N GLN A 94 7.29 10.21 -3.64
CA GLN A 94 6.26 10.87 -2.83
C GLN A 94 6.66 12.27 -2.37
N LEU A 95 7.95 12.61 -2.31
CA LEU A 95 8.41 13.97 -2.05
C LEU A 95 7.84 14.96 -3.09
N LYS A 96 7.75 14.55 -4.36
CA LYS A 96 7.17 15.37 -5.44
C LYS A 96 5.67 15.62 -5.22
N ILE A 97 4.96 14.60 -4.72
CA ILE A 97 3.53 14.69 -4.37
C ILE A 97 3.36 15.64 -3.17
N ILE A 98 4.19 15.50 -2.14
CA ILE A 98 4.15 16.34 -0.94
C ILE A 98 4.40 17.80 -1.29
N ASP A 99 5.41 18.09 -2.11
CA ASP A 99 5.68 19.45 -2.57
C ASP A 99 4.48 20.03 -3.32
N ALA A 100 3.85 19.23 -4.19
CA ALA A 100 2.66 19.67 -4.92
C ALA A 100 1.44 19.87 -3.99
N ILE A 101 1.26 19.04 -2.96
CA ILE A 101 0.21 19.21 -1.94
C ILE A 101 0.36 20.57 -1.24
N LYS A 102 1.59 20.94 -0.87
CA LYS A 102 1.86 22.23 -0.22
C LYS A 102 1.47 23.41 -1.10
N VAL A 103 1.77 23.34 -2.39
CA VAL A 103 1.42 24.40 -3.36
C VAL A 103 -0.07 24.44 -3.66
N ALA A 104 -0.75 23.29 -3.69
CA ALA A 104 -2.18 23.20 -3.92
C ALA A 104 -2.97 23.81 -2.74
N GLY A 105 -2.56 23.53 -1.50
CA GLY A 105 -3.06 24.17 -0.28
C GLY A 105 -4.49 23.80 0.15
N ASN A 106 -5.18 22.96 -0.63
CA ASN A 106 -6.60 22.58 -0.39
C ASN A 106 -6.79 21.14 0.13
N ILE A 107 -5.71 20.36 0.26
CA ILE A 107 -5.79 18.95 0.65
C ILE A 107 -6.13 18.83 2.14
N ARG A 108 -7.26 18.17 2.43
CA ARG A 108 -7.78 17.94 3.79
C ARG A 108 -7.16 16.73 4.46
N ARG A 109 -6.65 15.77 3.67
CA ARG A 109 -5.97 14.59 4.18
C ARG A 109 -5.04 13.97 3.14
N PHE A 110 -3.82 13.65 3.55
CA PHE A 110 -2.86 12.86 2.78
C PHE A 110 -2.59 11.51 3.46
N LEU A 111 -2.69 10.42 2.70
CA LEU A 111 -2.29 9.08 3.13
C LEU A 111 -1.08 8.67 2.29
N PRO A 112 0.15 8.64 2.85
CA PRO A 112 1.33 8.14 2.15
C PRO A 112 1.29 6.61 1.94
N SER A 113 2.20 6.10 1.11
CA SER A 113 2.33 4.69 0.76
C SER A 113 2.96 3.87 1.90
N GLU A 114 2.12 3.55 2.87
CA GLU A 114 2.46 2.87 4.12
C GLU A 114 2.07 1.38 4.03
N PHE A 115 0.78 1.06 4.21
CA PHE A 115 0.10 -0.22 3.95
C PHE A 115 0.88 -1.50 4.30
N GLY A 116 1.67 -1.44 5.36
CA GLY A 116 2.52 -2.53 5.83
C GLY A 116 2.67 -2.47 7.35
N SER A 117 3.88 -2.73 7.84
CA SER A 117 4.23 -2.59 9.25
C SER A 117 4.22 -1.14 9.72
N GLU A 118 4.08 -0.95 11.04
CA GLU A 118 4.27 0.34 11.67
C GLU A 118 5.77 0.65 11.85
N GLU A 119 6.35 1.26 10.83
CA GLU A 119 7.80 1.48 10.71
C GLU A 119 8.46 2.25 11.85
N ASP A 120 7.79 3.22 12.48
CA ASP A 120 8.37 3.97 13.60
C ASP A 120 8.46 3.14 14.91
N ARG A 121 7.96 1.89 14.91
CA ARG A 121 7.90 1.03 16.11
C ARG A 121 8.63 -0.30 15.95
N ILE A 122 9.27 -0.52 14.82
CA ILE A 122 9.96 -1.79 14.54
C ILE A 122 11.42 -1.57 14.21
N THR A 123 12.25 -2.55 14.58
CA THR A 123 13.68 -2.61 14.25
C THR A 123 13.97 -3.95 13.58
N PRO A 124 13.71 -4.06 12.26
CA PRO A 124 13.98 -5.26 11.48
C PRO A 124 15.47 -5.48 11.21
N LEU A 125 15.82 -6.47 10.39
CA LEU A 125 17.20 -6.66 9.94
C LEU A 125 17.60 -5.54 8.94
N PRO A 126 18.91 -5.24 8.79
CA PRO A 126 19.40 -4.09 8.03
C PRO A 126 18.83 -3.92 6.62
N PRO A 127 18.62 -5.00 5.82
CA PRO A 127 18.01 -4.85 4.49
C PRO A 127 16.60 -4.27 4.55
N PHE A 128 15.76 -4.69 5.50
CA PHE A 128 14.40 -4.13 5.61
C PHE A 128 14.41 -2.79 6.35
N GLU A 129 15.35 -2.58 7.27
CA GLU A 129 15.52 -1.28 7.94
C GLU A 129 15.84 -0.16 6.92
N ALA A 130 16.74 -0.41 5.98
CA ALA A 130 17.01 0.54 4.88
C ALA A 130 15.78 0.82 4.00
N PHE A 131 14.81 -0.10 3.96
CA PHE A 131 13.55 0.09 3.25
C PHE A 131 12.60 0.98 4.05
N LEU A 132 12.48 0.72 5.36
CA LEU A 132 11.61 1.47 6.26
C LEU A 132 12.10 2.91 6.48
N GLU A 133 13.41 3.13 6.53
CA GLU A 133 14.01 4.47 6.64
C GLU A 133 13.52 5.43 5.54
N LYS A 134 13.30 4.93 4.32
CA LYS A 134 12.73 5.75 3.24
C LYS A 134 11.30 6.20 3.54
N LYS A 135 10.48 5.34 4.15
CA LYS A 135 9.10 5.70 4.54
C LYS A 135 9.06 6.59 5.78
N ARG A 136 9.90 6.31 6.79
CA ARG A 136 10.10 7.20 7.94
C ARG A 136 10.48 8.62 7.49
N LYS A 137 11.38 8.73 6.50
CA LYS A 137 11.70 10.03 5.87
C LYS A 137 10.48 10.72 5.27
N ILE A 138 9.61 9.99 4.56
CA ILE A 138 8.35 10.54 4.04
C ILE A 138 7.46 11.05 5.18
N ARG A 139 7.28 10.27 6.26
CA ARG A 139 6.50 10.69 7.44
C ARG A 139 7.01 12.01 8.02
N ARG A 140 8.33 12.12 8.25
CA ARG A 140 8.93 13.35 8.79
C ARG A 140 8.73 14.56 7.87
N VAL A 141 8.82 14.37 6.55
CA VAL A 141 8.59 15.46 5.58
C VAL A 141 7.12 15.89 5.56
N VAL A 142 6.18 14.95 5.66
CA VAL A 142 4.73 15.26 5.76
C VAL A 142 4.43 16.06 7.03
N GLU A 143 4.96 15.63 8.17
CA GLU A 143 4.80 16.32 9.46
C GLU A 143 5.36 17.74 9.42
N VAL A 144 6.61 17.92 8.96
CA VAL A 144 7.27 19.24 8.85
C VAL A 144 6.53 20.15 7.87
N ALA A 145 5.91 19.59 6.83
CA ALA A 145 5.10 20.35 5.88
C ALA A 145 3.76 20.82 6.46
N GLY A 146 3.34 20.34 7.64
CA GLY A 146 2.05 20.67 8.25
C GLY A 146 0.85 20.14 7.45
N ILE A 147 1.05 19.13 6.60
CA ILE A 147 -0.01 18.53 5.79
C ILE A 147 -0.86 17.65 6.71
N PRO A 148 -2.20 17.77 6.74
CA PRO A 148 -3.04 16.84 7.50
C PRO A 148 -2.86 15.41 6.97
N TYR A 149 -2.52 14.45 7.83
CA TYR A 149 -2.13 13.10 7.39
C TYR A 149 -2.82 11.95 8.14
N THR A 150 -2.72 10.76 7.58
CA THR A 150 -3.02 9.49 8.26
C THR A 150 -2.04 8.43 7.78
N PHE A 151 -1.27 7.84 8.67
CA PHE A 151 -0.42 6.69 8.38
C PHE A 151 -1.22 5.41 8.61
N VAL A 152 -1.29 4.55 7.61
CA VAL A 152 -2.08 3.31 7.68
C VAL A 152 -1.13 2.12 7.82
N SER A 153 -1.04 1.58 9.02
CA SER A 153 -0.39 0.29 9.29
C SER A 153 -1.40 -0.83 9.04
N ALA A 154 -1.34 -1.43 7.84
CA ALA A 154 -2.23 -2.53 7.43
C ALA A 154 -1.66 -3.93 7.78
N ASN A 155 -0.49 -3.98 8.41
CA ASN A 155 0.25 -5.20 8.72
C ASN A 155 0.49 -6.06 7.47
N CYS A 156 0.39 -7.39 7.61
CA CYS A 156 0.65 -8.32 6.53
C CYS A 156 -0.55 -8.41 5.60
N CYS A 157 -0.38 -8.03 4.33
CA CYS A 157 -1.30 -8.41 3.26
C CYS A 157 -1.39 -9.94 3.21
N ALA A 158 -2.42 -10.51 3.83
CA ALA A 158 -2.43 -11.92 4.16
C ALA A 158 -2.37 -12.81 2.91
N SER A 159 -3.08 -12.46 1.83
CA SER A 159 -2.97 -13.16 0.54
C SER A 159 -1.59 -13.09 -0.08
N TYR A 160 -0.83 -12.01 0.13
CA TYR A 160 0.53 -11.89 -0.36
C TYR A 160 1.47 -12.81 0.42
N PHE A 161 1.44 -12.74 1.75
CA PHE A 161 2.31 -13.54 2.61
C PHE A 161 1.97 -15.03 2.59
N VAL A 162 0.69 -15.39 2.52
CA VAL A 162 0.26 -16.79 2.36
C VAL A 162 0.75 -17.35 1.03
N ASN A 163 0.63 -16.62 -0.08
CA ASN A 163 1.17 -17.08 -1.36
C ASN A 163 2.70 -17.20 -1.36
N TYR A 164 3.39 -16.25 -0.73
CA TYR A 164 4.85 -16.24 -0.68
C TYR A 164 5.42 -17.33 0.24
N LEU A 165 4.78 -17.61 1.37
CA LEU A 165 5.27 -18.59 2.34
C LEU A 165 4.78 -19.99 2.04
N LEU A 166 3.47 -20.15 1.87
CA LEU A 166 2.84 -21.47 1.81
C LEU A 166 2.80 -22.03 0.40
N HIS A 167 3.13 -21.22 -0.62
CA HIS A 167 3.13 -21.62 -2.03
C HIS A 167 1.94 -22.53 -2.39
N PRO A 168 0.68 -22.17 -2.06
CA PRO A 168 -0.45 -23.10 -2.11
C PRO A 168 -0.76 -23.64 -3.52
N HIS A 169 -0.15 -23.04 -4.55
CA HIS A 169 -0.28 -23.41 -5.96
C HIS A 169 1.03 -23.95 -6.58
N GLY A 170 2.09 -24.09 -5.77
CA GLY A 170 3.36 -24.67 -6.18
C GLY A 170 3.28 -26.18 -6.34
N LYS A 171 4.12 -26.75 -7.20
CA LYS A 171 4.33 -28.20 -7.27
C LYS A 171 5.52 -28.57 -6.38
N GLY A 172 5.26 -28.85 -5.12
CA GLY A 172 6.25 -29.31 -4.14
C GLY A 172 5.67 -29.30 -2.73
N ASP A 173 6.03 -30.29 -1.92
CA ASP A 173 5.63 -30.39 -0.50
C ASP A 173 6.58 -29.60 0.43
N ASP A 174 7.56 -28.91 -0.15
CA ASP A 174 8.60 -28.19 0.58
C ASP A 174 8.11 -26.81 1.02
N ILE A 175 7.87 -26.66 2.33
CA ILE A 175 7.61 -25.36 2.95
C ILE A 175 8.93 -24.78 3.47
N VAL A 176 9.28 -23.58 3.01
CA VAL A 176 10.43 -22.84 3.55
C VAL A 176 10.03 -22.21 4.88
N VAL A 177 10.41 -22.85 5.98
CA VAL A 177 10.30 -22.28 7.32
C VAL A 177 11.48 -21.35 7.56
N TYR A 178 11.23 -20.05 7.58
CA TYR A 178 12.24 -19.06 7.92
C TYR A 178 12.49 -19.06 9.43
N GLY A 179 13.44 -19.87 9.90
CA GLY A 179 13.91 -19.84 11.28
C GLY A 179 14.56 -21.12 11.82
N SER A 180 15.78 -20.95 12.33
CA SER A 180 16.39 -21.62 13.51
C SER A 180 17.33 -20.66 14.26
N GLY A 181 17.46 -19.40 13.80
CA GLY A 181 18.46 -18.41 14.24
C GLY A 181 19.71 -18.32 13.36
N GLU A 182 19.96 -19.27 12.43
CA GLU A 182 21.20 -19.31 11.64
C GLU A 182 20.98 -19.12 10.12
N ALA A 183 20.23 -18.10 9.71
CA ALA A 183 20.07 -17.81 8.28
C ALA A 183 21.36 -17.22 7.67
N LYS A 184 21.96 -17.92 6.71
CA LYS A 184 22.99 -17.34 5.81
C LYS A 184 22.36 -16.19 5.04
N ALA A 185 22.96 -15.01 5.09
CA ALA A 185 22.48 -13.83 4.38
C ALA A 185 22.37 -14.11 2.87
N LEU A 186 21.21 -13.83 2.27
CA LEU A 186 21.01 -13.89 0.83
C LEU A 186 21.58 -12.64 0.16
N PRO A 187 21.96 -12.68 -1.13
CA PRO A 187 22.33 -11.48 -1.86
C PRO A 187 21.10 -10.63 -2.20
N PRO A 188 21.25 -9.29 -2.31
CA PRO A 188 20.19 -8.42 -2.83
C PRO A 188 19.69 -8.84 -4.23
N PRO A 189 18.38 -8.77 -4.52
CA PRO A 189 17.29 -8.27 -3.67
C PRO A 189 16.62 -9.36 -2.80
N ASN A 190 17.16 -10.59 -2.76
CA ASN A 190 16.52 -11.73 -2.10
C ASN A 190 16.60 -11.67 -0.57
N ASP A 191 17.48 -10.84 -0.02
CA ASP A 191 17.59 -10.55 1.41
C ASP A 191 16.39 -9.80 1.99
N ILE A 192 15.72 -8.97 1.18
CA ILE A 192 14.62 -8.12 1.62
C ILE A 192 13.36 -8.93 1.97
N PRO A 193 12.81 -9.80 1.09
CA PRO A 193 11.67 -10.62 1.45
C PRO A 193 11.92 -11.47 2.71
N VAL A 194 13.12 -12.05 2.83
CA VAL A 194 13.50 -12.86 4.00
C VAL A 194 13.57 -12.02 5.28
N SER A 195 14.12 -10.81 5.19
CA SER A 195 14.17 -9.87 6.32
C SER A 195 12.77 -9.46 6.80
N ILE A 196 11.85 -9.24 5.86
CA ILE A 196 10.43 -8.95 6.17
C ILE A 196 9.81 -10.15 6.90
N LEU A 197 9.96 -11.36 6.38
CA LEU A 197 9.41 -12.58 6.98
C LEU A 197 9.96 -12.83 8.37
N HIS A 198 11.27 -12.66 8.57
CA HIS A 198 11.88 -12.76 9.88
C HIS A 198 11.26 -11.75 10.86
N SER A 199 11.06 -10.51 10.43
CA SER A 199 10.48 -9.46 11.29
C SER A 199 9.03 -9.79 11.69
N VAL A 200 8.25 -10.32 10.74
CA VAL A 200 6.85 -10.73 10.96
C VAL A 200 6.77 -11.97 11.85
N PHE A 201 7.40 -13.08 11.45
CA PHE A 201 7.13 -14.40 12.02
C PHE A 201 8.09 -14.78 13.16
N ILE A 202 9.32 -14.25 13.18
CA ILE A 202 10.29 -14.56 14.24
C ILE A 202 10.28 -13.49 15.32
N LYS A 203 10.30 -12.20 14.94
CA LYS A 203 10.30 -11.11 15.92
C LYS A 203 8.90 -10.68 16.38
N GLY A 204 7.83 -11.11 15.70
CA GLY A 204 6.46 -10.70 16.04
C GLY A 204 6.20 -9.20 15.88
N GLN A 205 6.96 -8.51 15.04
CA GLN A 205 6.93 -7.04 14.90
C GLN A 205 5.69 -6.51 14.15
N THR A 206 4.67 -7.34 13.94
CA THR A 206 3.34 -6.93 13.45
C THR A 206 2.37 -6.57 14.58
N VAL A 207 2.74 -6.86 15.83
CA VAL A 207 1.95 -6.52 17.02
C VAL A 207 2.58 -5.33 17.70
N PHE A 208 1.83 -4.25 17.85
CA PHE A 208 2.26 -3.05 18.56
C PHE A 208 1.08 -2.49 19.38
N GLU A 209 1.40 -1.84 20.50
CA GLU A 209 0.39 -1.18 21.32
C GLU A 209 -0.07 0.12 20.65
N LEU A 210 -1.38 0.38 20.69
CA LEU A 210 -1.97 1.64 20.22
C LEU A 210 -1.63 2.76 21.21
N ARG A 211 -1.17 3.89 20.69
CA ARG A 211 -0.97 5.15 21.41
C ARG A 211 -2.28 5.95 21.43
N GLU A 212 -2.28 7.04 22.20
CA GLU A 212 -3.46 7.91 22.37
C GLU A 212 -4.00 8.46 21.04
N ASP A 213 -3.12 8.78 20.09
CA ASP A 213 -3.49 9.30 18.77
C ASP A 213 -3.76 8.19 17.72
N ASP A 214 -3.58 6.92 18.08
CA ASP A 214 -3.85 5.81 17.18
C ASP A 214 -5.30 5.36 17.27
N MET A 215 -5.80 4.79 16.18
CA MET A 215 -7.14 4.24 16.14
C MET A 215 -7.16 2.90 15.43
N GLU A 216 -7.83 1.94 16.05
CA GLU A 216 -8.10 0.65 15.46
C GLU A 216 -9.21 0.78 14.40
N ALA A 217 -8.96 0.32 13.18
CA ALA A 217 -9.92 0.45 12.08
C ALA A 217 -11.26 -0.26 12.36
N SER A 218 -11.24 -1.36 13.12
CA SER A 218 -12.45 -2.10 13.53
C SER A 218 -13.43 -1.27 14.36
N ARG A 219 -12.92 -0.28 15.09
CA ARG A 219 -13.74 0.64 15.89
C ARG A 219 -14.43 1.71 15.05
N LEU A 220 -13.88 2.01 13.87
CA LEU A 220 -14.46 2.96 12.92
C LEU A 220 -15.60 2.36 12.10
N TYR A 221 -15.55 1.03 11.87
CA TYR A 221 -16.55 0.32 11.07
C TYR A 221 -17.00 -0.94 11.81
N PRO A 222 -17.68 -0.79 12.97
CA PRO A 222 -18.09 -1.94 13.79
C PRO A 222 -19.06 -2.88 13.08
N ASP A 223 -19.78 -2.38 12.08
CA ASP A 223 -20.73 -3.15 11.27
C ASP A 223 -20.06 -3.93 10.12
N TYR A 224 -18.76 -3.72 9.89
CA TYR A 224 -18.02 -4.48 8.89
C TYR A 224 -17.63 -5.85 9.45
N GLU A 225 -17.89 -6.90 8.68
CA GLU A 225 -17.53 -8.26 9.07
C GLU A 225 -16.02 -8.48 8.84
N TYR A 226 -15.24 -8.37 9.91
CA TYR A 226 -13.80 -8.63 9.87
C TYR A 226 -13.52 -10.14 9.92
N THR A 227 -12.72 -10.61 8.97
CA THR A 227 -12.16 -11.97 9.02
C THR A 227 -10.84 -11.96 9.76
N THR A 228 -10.74 -12.78 10.80
CA THR A 228 -9.47 -12.99 11.53
C THR A 228 -8.46 -13.73 10.66
N VAL A 229 -7.17 -13.65 11.03
CA VAL A 229 -6.12 -14.41 10.33
C VAL A 229 -6.40 -15.92 10.40
N ASP A 230 -6.87 -16.44 11.53
CA ASP A 230 -7.18 -17.86 11.69
C ASP A 230 -8.29 -18.30 10.73
N GLN A 231 -9.39 -17.55 10.67
CA GLN A 231 -10.48 -17.82 9.72
C GLN A 231 -10.03 -17.72 8.26
N LEU A 232 -9.10 -16.81 7.95
CA LEU A 232 -8.53 -16.74 6.61
C LEU A 232 -7.67 -17.97 6.29
N LEU A 233 -6.84 -18.43 7.23
CA LEU A 233 -6.02 -19.63 7.05
C LEU A 233 -6.88 -20.88 6.83
N ASP A 234 -8.03 -20.98 7.49
CA ASP A 234 -8.99 -22.06 7.26
C ASP A 234 -9.49 -22.11 5.80
N ILE A 235 -9.68 -20.96 5.15
CA ILE A 235 -10.05 -20.90 3.72
C ILE A 235 -8.95 -21.51 2.85
N PHE A 236 -7.68 -21.23 3.15
CA PHE A 236 -6.55 -21.76 2.40
C PHE A 236 -6.37 -23.27 2.58
N LEU A 237 -6.81 -23.84 3.70
CA LEU A 237 -6.80 -25.29 3.93
C LEU A 237 -7.85 -26.03 3.08
N VAL A 238 -8.99 -25.39 2.80
CA VAL A 238 -10.12 -26.03 2.11
C VAL A 238 -10.17 -25.71 0.62
N ASN A 239 -10.02 -24.44 0.24
CA ASN A 239 -10.14 -23.97 -1.14
C ASN A 239 -9.29 -22.71 -1.37
N PRO A 240 -7.96 -22.86 -1.55
CA PRO A 240 -7.06 -21.72 -1.65
C PRO A 240 -7.37 -20.86 -2.88
N PRO A 241 -7.62 -19.54 -2.71
CA PRO A 241 -7.83 -18.63 -3.85
C PRO A 241 -6.58 -18.56 -4.73
N LYS A 242 -6.77 -18.35 -6.04
CA LYS A 242 -5.67 -18.27 -7.03
C LYS A 242 -4.61 -17.24 -6.61
N PRO A 243 -3.31 -17.52 -6.84
CA PRO A 243 -2.24 -16.65 -6.40
C PRO A 243 -2.23 -15.36 -7.21
N ALA A 244 -2.07 -14.23 -6.54
CA ALA A 244 -1.79 -12.96 -7.20
C ALA A 244 -0.28 -12.89 -7.50
N ALA A 245 0.12 -13.08 -8.76
CA ALA A 245 1.52 -13.00 -9.17
C ALA A 245 1.92 -11.53 -9.44
N ILE A 246 2.90 -11.00 -8.70
CA ILE A 246 3.52 -9.71 -9.01
C ILE A 246 5.03 -9.84 -8.81
N ALA A 247 5.79 -9.42 -9.82
CA ALA A 247 7.24 -9.30 -9.73
C ALA A 247 7.61 -8.12 -8.82
N PHE A 248 8.53 -8.35 -7.88
CA PHE A 248 9.30 -7.26 -7.28
C PHE A 248 10.27 -6.74 -8.34
N GLY A 249 9.77 -5.87 -9.21
CA GLY A 249 10.54 -5.16 -10.23
C GLY A 249 10.30 -3.67 -10.11
#